data_AF-A0A4S2R1X0-F1
#
_entry.id   AF-A0A4S2R1X0-F1
#
_cell.length_a   1.000
_cell.length_b   1.000
_cell.length_c   1.000
_cell.angle_alpha   90.00
_cell.angle_beta   90.00
_cell.angle_gamma   90.00
#
_symmetry.space_group_name_H-M   'P 1'
#
loop_
_entity.id
_entity.type
_entity.pdbx_description
1 polymer ?
#
loop_
_entity_poly.entity_id
_entity_poly.type
_entity_poly.pdbx_seq_one_letter_code
_entity_poly.pdbx_strand_id
1 'polypeptide(L)'
;MQVKHLIGWTTASQRTVCFTETPLEHAWMMCEKIPNRTMSFSGYGLAFTRTFARRRGANPVWYLDITLGHDWLTGPINNMVDAVREIARDPSEGGEDAAADADILRLTPFIEQMGNPSGTRKEFWWEREWRHVGHFRFQFADLVVVFAPEEEHDEFEEHLREIKTRGRLPSLVDASWGLERMIAALARVPEPGPFPD
;
A
#
# COMPACT_ATOMS: atom_id res chain seq x y z
N MET A 1 15.36 36.71 11.85
CA MET A 1 15.02 35.96 13.08
C MET A 1 14.18 34.77 12.65
N GLN A 2 14.79 33.59 12.60
CA GLN A 2 14.24 32.37 12.01
C GLN A 2 13.20 31.73 12.95
N VAL A 3 11.99 31.50 12.46
CA VAL A 3 11.05 30.53 13.04
C VAL A 3 11.34 29.21 12.34
N LYS A 4 12.18 28.38 12.96
CA LYS A 4 12.57 27.05 12.47
C LYS A 4 11.70 25.98 13.11
N HIS A 5 10.93 25.30 12.25
CA HIS A 5 10.60 23.87 12.28
C HIS A 5 10.39 23.20 13.64
N LEU A 6 9.14 23.10 14.12
CA LEU A 6 8.75 22.00 15.01
C LEU A 6 7.35 21.38 14.76
N ILE A 7 6.48 21.96 13.92
CA ILE A 7 5.12 21.41 13.64
C ILE A 7 5.13 20.20 12.67
N GLY A 8 6.24 19.45 12.58
CA GLY A 8 6.52 18.58 11.42
C GLY A 8 6.37 17.07 11.62
N TRP A 9 6.55 16.54 12.84
CA TRP A 9 6.86 15.12 13.00
C TRP A 9 5.67 14.24 13.40
N THR A 10 4.75 14.72 14.24
CA THR A 10 3.60 13.91 14.71
C THR A 10 2.65 13.55 13.59
N THR A 11 2.17 14.52 12.81
CA THR A 11 1.30 14.28 11.64
C THR A 11 2.04 13.67 10.46
N ALA A 12 3.36 13.85 10.32
CA ALA A 12 4.13 13.19 9.26
C ALA A 12 4.43 11.71 9.58
N SER A 13 4.60 11.36 10.86
CA SER A 13 4.92 9.99 11.30
C SER A 13 3.81 8.98 10.98
N GLN A 14 2.56 9.42 10.95
CA GLN A 14 1.39 8.55 10.72
C GLN A 14 0.88 8.58 9.28
N ARG A 15 1.44 9.44 8.40
CA ARG A 15 1.07 9.45 6.98
C ARG A 15 1.79 8.34 6.25
N THR A 16 1.05 7.45 5.61
CA THR A 16 1.64 6.33 4.87
C THR A 16 1.22 6.30 3.41
N VAL A 17 2.11 5.82 2.56
CA VAL A 17 1.77 5.25 1.26
C VAL A 17 1.60 3.75 1.45
N CYS A 18 0.44 3.22 1.09
CA CYS A 18 0.12 1.80 1.17
C CYS A 18 0.31 1.12 -0.20
N PHE A 19 0.83 -0.09 -0.18
CA PHE A 19 0.95 -0.97 -1.35
C PHE A 19 0.27 -2.30 -1.04
N THR A 20 -0.37 -2.87 -2.05
CA THR A 20 -0.92 -4.22 -1.98
C THR A 20 0.00 -5.19 -2.71
N GLU A 21 0.35 -6.28 -2.03
CA GLU A 21 0.96 -7.45 -2.64
C GLU A 21 -0.12 -8.53 -2.77
N THR A 22 -0.40 -8.92 -4.01
CA THR A 22 -1.33 -9.99 -4.38
C THR A 22 -0.66 -10.87 -5.43
N PRO A 23 -0.95 -12.18 -5.49
CA PRO A 23 -0.62 -12.99 -6.65
C PRO A 23 -1.16 -12.35 -7.94
N LEU A 24 -0.39 -12.44 -9.02
CA LEU A 24 -0.68 -11.71 -10.25
C LEU A 24 -2.00 -12.17 -10.88
N GLU A 25 -2.28 -13.47 -10.83
CA GLU A 25 -3.52 -14.14 -11.22
C GLU A 25 -4.76 -13.69 -10.43
N HIS A 26 -4.57 -12.98 -9.32
CA HIS A 26 -5.64 -12.44 -8.49
C HIS A 26 -5.74 -10.91 -8.56
N ALA A 27 -5.00 -10.25 -9.46
CA ALA A 27 -5.07 -8.80 -9.64
C ALA A 27 -6.50 -8.33 -9.99
N TRP A 28 -7.25 -9.11 -10.78
CA TRP A 28 -8.64 -8.82 -11.14
C TRP A 28 -9.56 -8.67 -9.92
N MET A 29 -9.30 -9.41 -8.83
CA MET A 29 -10.11 -9.33 -7.61
C MET A 29 -10.05 -7.94 -6.96
N MET A 30 -9.02 -7.14 -7.25
CA MET A 30 -8.92 -5.77 -6.77
C MET A 30 -9.93 -4.85 -7.46
N CYS A 31 -10.22 -5.11 -8.73
CA CYS A 31 -11.08 -4.26 -9.56
C CYS A 31 -12.53 -4.77 -9.59
N GLU A 32 -12.75 -6.04 -9.23
CA GLU A 32 -14.07 -6.65 -9.29
C GLU A 32 -15.05 -6.21 -8.20
N LYS A 33 -16.33 -6.26 -8.55
CA LYS A 33 -17.46 -5.98 -7.66
C LYS A 33 -17.70 -7.19 -6.74
N ILE A 34 -17.09 -7.13 -5.56
CA ILE A 34 -17.28 -8.14 -4.51
C ILE A 34 -18.41 -7.69 -3.57
N PRO A 35 -19.46 -8.51 -3.35
CA PRO A 35 -20.52 -8.19 -2.40
C PRO A 35 -19.96 -7.86 -1.01
N ASN A 36 -20.49 -6.80 -0.40
CA ASN A 36 -20.08 -6.29 0.92
C ASN A 36 -18.65 -5.71 0.98
N ARG A 37 -17.94 -5.56 -0.15
CA ARG A 37 -16.68 -4.81 -0.18
C ARG A 37 -16.99 -3.31 -0.11
N THR A 38 -16.34 -2.62 0.83
CA THR A 38 -16.54 -1.18 1.06
C THR A 38 -15.73 -0.29 0.12
N MET A 39 -14.75 -0.86 -0.58
CA MET A 39 -13.91 -0.15 -1.55
C MET A 39 -13.97 -0.83 -2.92
N SER A 40 -14.04 -0.03 -3.97
CA SER A 40 -13.98 -0.48 -5.35
C SER A 40 -12.83 0.25 -6.03
N PHE A 41 -11.83 -0.50 -6.50
CA PHE A 41 -10.74 0.07 -7.28
C PHE A 41 -11.11 0.07 -8.76
N SER A 42 -10.59 1.05 -9.51
CA SER A 42 -10.62 1.02 -10.97
C SER A 42 -9.48 0.14 -11.49
N GLY A 43 -9.51 -0.19 -12.79
CA GLY A 43 -8.49 -1.01 -13.46
C GLY A 43 -7.08 -0.40 -13.54
N TYR A 44 -6.80 0.69 -12.81
CA TYR A 44 -5.53 1.42 -12.89
C TYR A 44 -4.66 1.21 -11.67
N GLY A 45 -3.36 1.11 -11.88
CA GLY A 45 -2.41 0.90 -10.79
C GLY A 45 -0.95 0.97 -11.23
N LEU A 46 -0.06 1.20 -10.26
CA LEU A 46 1.38 1.25 -10.48
C LEU A 46 2.07 0.12 -9.71
N ALA A 47 2.85 -0.70 -10.39
CA ALA A 47 3.54 -1.83 -9.77
C ALA A 47 5.06 -1.63 -9.73
N PHE A 48 5.63 -1.96 -8.57
CA PHE A 48 7.06 -1.91 -8.30
C PHE A 48 7.57 -3.29 -7.91
N THR A 49 8.86 -3.55 -8.09
CA THR A 49 9.45 -4.75 -7.47
C THR A 49 9.44 -4.60 -5.95
N ARG A 50 9.23 -5.71 -5.23
CA ARG A 50 9.33 -5.73 -3.76
C ARG A 50 10.70 -5.25 -3.28
N THR A 51 11.77 -5.63 -3.98
CA THR A 51 13.14 -5.19 -3.68
C THR A 51 13.27 -3.67 -3.76
N PHE A 52 12.67 -3.04 -4.77
CA PHE A 52 12.66 -1.59 -4.92
C PHE A 52 11.97 -0.91 -3.73
N ALA A 53 10.76 -1.37 -3.38
CA ALA A 53 9.99 -0.81 -2.27
C ALA A 53 10.70 -0.97 -0.93
N ARG A 54 11.23 -2.18 -0.64
CA ARG A 54 11.98 -2.47 0.60
C ARG A 54 13.22 -1.60 0.78
N ARG A 55 14.00 -1.40 -0.28
CA ARG A 55 15.21 -0.54 -0.24
C ARG A 55 14.87 0.92 0.05
N ARG A 56 13.60 1.33 -0.09
CA ARG A 56 13.08 2.67 0.21
C ARG A 56 12.29 2.72 1.52
N GLY A 57 12.43 1.71 2.37
CA GLY A 57 11.80 1.70 3.70
C GLY A 57 10.32 1.36 3.69
N ALA A 58 9.80 0.77 2.61
CA ALA A 58 8.50 0.11 2.69
C ALA A 58 8.63 -1.20 3.49
N ASN A 59 7.71 -1.44 4.42
CA ASN A 59 7.70 -2.60 5.29
C ASN A 59 6.33 -3.29 5.27
N PRO A 60 6.28 -4.61 5.46
CA PRO A 60 5.01 -5.33 5.54
C PRO A 60 4.28 -4.92 6.81
N VAL A 61 2.95 -4.86 6.73
CA VAL A 61 2.08 -4.60 7.88
C VAL A 61 2.03 -5.84 8.79
N TRP A 62 2.00 -5.60 10.10
CA TRP A 62 1.73 -6.58 11.13
C TRP A 62 0.24 -6.58 11.46
N TYR A 63 -0.39 -7.72 11.25
CA TYR A 63 -1.80 -7.92 11.60
C TYR A 63 -1.93 -8.39 13.04
N LEU A 64 -2.70 -7.66 13.83
CA LEU A 64 -3.07 -8.05 15.19
C LEU A 64 -4.49 -8.60 15.20
N ASP A 65 -4.65 -9.76 15.82
CA ASP A 65 -5.94 -10.42 15.95
C ASP A 65 -6.83 -9.68 16.95
N ILE A 66 -8.01 -9.25 16.51
CA ILE A 66 -9.07 -8.64 17.34
C ILE A 66 -10.31 -9.54 17.47
N THR A 67 -10.19 -10.83 17.17
CA THR A 67 -11.25 -11.80 17.43
C THR A 67 -11.65 -11.77 18.91
N LEU A 68 -12.94 -11.94 19.20
CA LEU A 68 -13.45 -11.87 20.57
C LEU A 68 -12.69 -12.85 21.49
N GLY A 69 -12.12 -12.33 22.58
CA GLY A 69 -11.28 -13.09 23.51
C GLY A 69 -9.79 -13.15 23.14
N HIS A 70 -9.37 -12.50 22.04
CA HIS A 70 -7.98 -12.45 21.56
C HIS A 70 -7.28 -11.10 21.81
N ASP A 71 -7.64 -10.43 22.91
CA ASP A 71 -7.16 -9.08 23.23
C ASP A 71 -5.71 -9.04 23.76
N TRP A 72 -5.06 -10.19 23.96
CA TRP A 72 -3.72 -10.27 24.58
C TRP A 72 -2.61 -9.58 23.76
N LEU A 73 -2.78 -9.42 22.44
CA LEU A 73 -1.85 -8.64 21.60
C LEU A 73 -2.32 -7.18 21.40
N THR A 74 -3.63 -6.96 21.32
CA THR A 74 -4.20 -5.67 20.93
C THR A 74 -4.37 -4.75 22.13
N GLY A 75 -4.73 -5.27 23.30
CA GLY A 75 -4.85 -4.53 24.56
C GLY A 75 -3.56 -3.80 24.94
N PRO A 76 -2.39 -4.46 25.02
CA PRO A 76 -1.14 -3.79 25.35
C PRO A 76 -0.77 -2.68 24.35
N ILE A 77 -0.97 -2.91 23.05
CA ILE A 77 -0.72 -1.91 22.00
C ILE A 77 -1.65 -0.71 22.17
N ASN A 78 -2.94 -0.94 22.39
CA ASN A 78 -3.93 0.11 22.62
C ASN A 78 -3.58 0.93 23.87
N ASN A 79 -3.21 0.28 24.97
CA ASN A 79 -2.79 0.96 26.20
C ASN A 79 -1.58 1.88 25.97
N MET A 80 -0.59 1.43 25.19
CA MET A 80 0.56 2.27 24.85
C MET A 80 0.17 3.46 23.98
N VAL A 81 -0.72 3.27 23.01
CA VAL A 81 -1.24 4.36 22.18
C VAL A 81 -2.04 5.36 23.01
N ASP A 82 -2.88 4.88 23.92
CA ASP A 82 -3.71 5.73 24.78
C ASP A 82 -2.87 6.51 25.78
N ALA A 83 -1.82 5.92 26.36
CA ALA A 83 -0.86 6.66 27.20
C ALA A 83 -0.22 7.84 26.44
N VAL A 84 0.17 7.63 25.17
CA VAL A 84 0.70 8.70 24.31
C VAL A 84 -0.34 9.76 24.00
N ARG A 85 -1.62 9.38 23.81
CA ARG A 85 -2.71 10.33 23.60
C ARG A 85 -2.98 11.21 24.81
N GLU A 86 -2.86 10.66 26.02
CA GLU A 86 -3.04 11.45 27.24
C GLU A 86 -1.91 12.47 27.41
N ILE A 87 -0.65 12.07 27.18
CA ILE A 87 0.50 13.00 27.13
C ILE A 87 0.25 14.11 26.10
N ALA A 88 -0.20 13.74 24.90
CA ALA A 88 -0.46 14.70 23.81
C ALA A 88 -1.52 15.76 24.19
N ARG A 89 -2.49 15.39 25.04
CA ARG A 89 -3.60 16.24 25.49
C ARG A 89 -3.24 17.12 26.69
N ASP A 90 -2.15 16.84 27.40
CA ASP A 90 -1.73 17.58 28.59
C ASP A 90 -0.58 18.56 28.28
N PRO A 91 -0.85 19.88 28.22
CA PRO A 91 0.20 20.88 28.00
C PRO A 91 1.26 20.91 29.11
N SER A 92 0.92 20.45 30.32
CA SER A 92 1.86 20.41 31.45
C SER A 92 2.92 19.31 31.30
N GLU A 93 2.63 18.27 30.51
CA GLU A 93 3.57 17.22 30.12
C GLU A 93 4.28 17.51 28.79
N GLY A 94 4.10 18.71 28.24
CA GLY A 94 4.70 19.13 26.97
C GLY A 94 3.84 18.85 25.73
N GLY A 95 2.64 18.30 25.91
CA GLY A 95 1.63 18.15 24.86
C GLY A 95 2.10 17.32 23.65
N GLU A 96 1.64 17.68 22.45
CA GLU A 96 1.92 16.94 21.22
C GLU A 96 3.41 16.78 20.92
N ASP A 97 4.24 17.77 21.25
CA ASP A 97 5.68 17.72 21.01
C ASP A 97 6.37 16.65 21.87
N ALA A 98 5.95 16.50 23.13
CA ALA A 98 6.45 15.45 24.01
C ALA A 98 5.95 14.05 23.59
N ALA A 99 4.71 13.95 23.11
CA ALA A 99 4.13 12.71 22.61
C ALA A 99 4.78 12.24 21.29
N ALA A 100 5.31 13.16 20.49
CA ALA A 100 5.90 12.92 19.17
C ALA A 100 7.01 11.86 19.14
N ASP A 101 7.79 11.79 20.22
CA ASP A 101 8.98 10.95 20.30
C ASP A 101 8.69 9.53 20.82
N ALA A 102 7.43 9.22 21.14
CA ALA A 102 7.07 7.91 21.66
C ALA A 102 7.32 6.79 20.63
N ASP A 103 8.10 5.78 21.00
CA ASP A 103 8.50 4.69 20.10
C ASP A 103 7.31 3.92 19.51
N ILE A 104 6.19 3.82 20.25
CA ILE A 104 4.97 3.17 19.75
C ILE A 104 4.45 3.85 18.48
N LEU A 105 4.59 5.19 18.35
CA LEU A 105 4.18 5.93 17.15
C LEU A 105 5.05 5.61 15.93
N ARG A 106 6.25 5.04 16.11
CA ARG A 106 7.08 4.56 14.99
C ARG A 106 6.61 3.20 14.47
N LEU A 107 5.88 2.45 15.30
CA LEU A 107 5.37 1.12 14.98
C LEU A 107 3.94 1.15 14.46
N THR A 108 3.09 2.01 15.01
CA THR A 108 1.65 2.09 14.67
C THR A 108 1.35 2.25 13.17
N PRO A 109 2.17 2.94 12.35
CA PRO A 109 1.92 2.99 10.91
C PRO A 109 1.94 1.62 10.25
N PHE A 110 2.67 0.65 10.82
CA PHE A 110 2.81 -0.71 10.29
C PHE A 110 1.95 -1.74 11.02
N ILE A 111 1.02 -1.32 11.88
CA ILE A 111 0.12 -2.21 12.60
C ILE A 111 -1.28 -2.06 12.03
N GLU A 112 -1.96 -3.19 11.83
CA GLU A 112 -3.36 -3.22 11.42
C GLU A 112 -4.11 -4.26 12.25
N GLN A 113 -5.29 -3.88 12.74
CA GLN A 113 -6.11 -4.78 13.54
C GLN A 113 -7.10 -5.51 12.62
N MET A 114 -7.04 -6.84 12.62
CA MET A 114 -7.81 -7.74 11.74
C MET A 114 -8.54 -8.79 12.57
N GLY A 115 -9.73 -9.19 12.14
CA GLY A 115 -10.57 -10.15 12.86
C GLY A 115 -12.05 -9.81 12.77
N ASN A 116 -12.83 -10.39 13.68
CA ASN A 116 -14.28 -10.27 13.67
C ASN A 116 -14.84 -9.92 15.07
N PRO A 117 -14.59 -8.70 15.58
CA PRO A 117 -14.99 -8.32 16.93
C PRO A 117 -16.51 -8.18 17.11
N SER A 118 -17.27 -7.97 16.03
CA SER A 118 -18.70 -7.61 16.09
C SER A 118 -19.56 -8.30 15.02
N GLY A 119 -19.11 -9.41 14.45
CA GLY A 119 -19.78 -10.10 13.33
C GLY A 119 -19.42 -9.57 11.94
N THR A 120 -18.76 -8.41 11.84
CA THR A 120 -18.19 -7.89 10.58
C THR A 120 -16.76 -8.42 10.38
N ARG A 121 -16.61 -9.32 9.41
CA ARG A 121 -15.33 -9.94 9.05
C ARG A 121 -14.38 -8.90 8.42
N LYS A 122 -13.26 -8.63 9.09
CA LYS A 122 -12.13 -7.88 8.54
C LYS A 122 -10.95 -8.82 8.37
N GLU A 123 -11.00 -9.63 7.31
CA GLU A 123 -10.02 -10.68 7.04
C GLU A 123 -9.60 -10.64 5.57
N PHE A 124 -8.43 -10.07 5.31
CA PHE A 124 -7.80 -10.03 3.98
C PHE A 124 -6.49 -10.82 3.99
N TRP A 125 -6.48 -12.03 4.57
CA TRP A 125 -5.26 -12.84 4.76
C TRP A 125 -4.53 -13.21 3.46
N TRP A 126 -5.22 -13.17 2.32
CA TRP A 126 -4.66 -13.50 1.01
C TRP A 126 -3.91 -12.32 0.37
N GLU A 127 -4.20 -11.09 0.79
CA GLU A 127 -3.45 -9.89 0.41
C GLU A 127 -2.42 -9.60 1.50
N ARG A 128 -1.25 -9.07 1.11
CA ARG A 128 -0.29 -8.52 2.07
C ARG A 128 -0.15 -7.02 1.85
N GLU A 129 -0.48 -6.25 2.88
CA GLU A 129 -0.26 -4.81 2.85
C GLU A 129 1.18 -4.47 3.20
N TRP A 130 1.74 -3.53 2.47
CA TRP A 130 3.02 -2.90 2.76
C TRP A 130 2.80 -1.40 2.93
N ARG A 131 3.52 -0.76 3.85
CA ARG A 131 3.43 0.68 4.08
C ARG A 131 4.80 1.33 4.00
N HIS A 132 4.83 2.59 3.59
CA HIS A 132 5.98 3.48 3.69
C HIS A 132 5.54 4.76 4.40
N VAL A 133 6.26 5.18 5.44
CA VAL A 133 5.94 6.42 6.17
C VAL A 133 6.43 7.64 5.38
N GLY A 134 5.54 8.61 5.16
CA GLY A 134 5.81 9.84 4.45
C GLY A 134 5.58 9.73 2.94
N HIS A 135 6.34 10.51 2.17
CA HIS A 135 6.21 10.59 0.72
C HIS A 135 7.03 9.51 0.02
N PHE A 136 6.37 8.67 -0.78
CA PHE A 136 7.07 7.71 -1.63
C PHE A 136 7.42 8.34 -2.98
N ARG A 137 8.73 8.47 -3.27
CA ARG A 137 9.23 9.05 -4.53
C ARG A 137 9.74 7.96 -5.46
N PHE A 138 9.35 8.04 -6.74
CA PHE A 138 9.76 7.12 -7.79
C PHE A 138 9.89 7.85 -9.13
N GLN A 139 10.51 7.20 -10.09
CA GLN A 139 10.63 7.62 -11.49
C GLN A 139 9.98 6.58 -12.41
N PHE A 140 9.71 6.94 -13.66
CA PHE A 140 9.19 5.98 -14.66
C PHE A 140 10.07 4.75 -14.88
N ALA A 141 11.37 4.82 -14.57
CA ALA A 141 12.28 3.67 -14.69
C ALA A 141 12.12 2.66 -13.53
N ASP A 142 11.45 3.06 -12.44
CA ASP A 142 11.21 2.22 -11.27
C ASP A 142 9.95 1.35 -11.40
N LEU A 143 9.07 1.73 -12.33
CA LEU A 143 7.83 1.01 -12.64
C LEU A 143 8.14 -0.25 -13.46
N VAL A 144 7.59 -1.37 -13.02
CA VAL A 144 7.66 -2.64 -13.75
C VAL A 144 6.44 -2.81 -14.64
N VAL A 145 5.27 -2.50 -14.07
CA VAL A 145 3.96 -2.58 -14.74
C VAL A 145 3.17 -1.32 -14.42
N VAL A 146 2.40 -0.88 -15.41
CA VAL A 146 1.26 -0.01 -15.20
C VAL A 146 0.01 -0.83 -15.53
N PHE A 147 -0.91 -0.91 -14.57
CA PHE A 147 -2.23 -1.45 -14.79
C PHE A 147 -3.11 -0.38 -15.44
N ALA A 148 -3.82 -0.75 -16.49
CA ALA A 148 -4.82 0.06 -17.18
C ALA A 148 -5.75 -0.85 -18.01
N PRO A 149 -7.01 -0.46 -18.29
CA PRO A 149 -7.88 -1.19 -19.22
C PRO A 149 -7.21 -1.37 -20.59
N GLU A 150 -7.33 -2.55 -21.18
CA GLU A 150 -6.68 -2.91 -22.45
C GLU A 150 -7.01 -1.92 -23.58
N GLU A 151 -8.26 -1.49 -23.66
CA GLU A 151 -8.73 -0.52 -24.65
C GLU A 151 -8.00 0.83 -24.62
N GLU A 152 -7.33 1.15 -23.51
CA GLU A 152 -6.58 2.39 -23.33
C GLU A 152 -5.07 2.20 -23.53
N HIS A 153 -4.58 0.98 -23.80
CA HIS A 153 -3.14 0.72 -23.86
C HIS A 153 -2.44 1.52 -24.96
N ASP A 154 -3.04 1.61 -26.15
CA ASP A 154 -2.44 2.34 -27.27
C ASP A 154 -2.28 3.83 -26.97
N GLU A 155 -3.33 4.47 -26.43
CA GLU A 155 -3.32 5.89 -26.03
C GLU A 155 -2.29 6.12 -24.91
N PHE A 156 -2.25 5.22 -23.93
CA PHE A 156 -1.33 5.33 -22.81
C PHE A 156 0.13 5.14 -23.24
N GLU A 157 0.42 4.22 -24.17
CA GLU A 157 1.74 4.07 -24.75
C GLU A 157 2.20 5.32 -25.50
N GLU A 158 1.33 5.93 -26.29
CA GLU A 158 1.63 7.18 -27.00
C GLU A 158 1.98 8.29 -26.01
N HIS A 159 1.14 8.50 -25.00
CA HIS A 159 1.37 9.50 -23.97
C HIS A 159 2.66 9.25 -23.17
N LEU A 160 2.95 7.99 -22.85
CA LEU A 160 4.20 7.64 -22.16
C LEU A 160 5.43 7.90 -23.02
N ARG A 161 5.36 7.71 -24.35
CA ARG A 161 6.46 8.04 -25.28
C ARG A 161 6.72 9.53 -25.36
N GLU A 162 5.68 10.36 -25.27
CA GLU A 162 5.81 11.83 -25.25
C GLU A 162 6.50 12.31 -23.97
N ILE A 163 6.06 11.82 -22.81
CA ILE A 163 6.61 12.21 -21.50
C ILE A 163 8.01 11.63 -21.30
N LYS A 164 8.24 10.40 -21.74
CA LYS A 164 9.50 9.68 -21.55
C LYS A 164 10.37 9.74 -22.79
N THR A 165 11.22 10.75 -22.83
CA THR A 165 12.17 10.94 -23.95
C THR A 165 13.25 9.86 -24.04
N ARG A 166 13.56 9.14 -22.95
CA ARG A 166 14.61 8.10 -22.91
C ARG A 166 14.31 6.97 -21.90
N GLY A 167 14.78 5.77 -22.22
CA GLY A 167 14.73 4.59 -21.34
C GLY A 167 13.54 3.67 -21.59
N ARG A 168 13.54 2.51 -20.94
CA ARG A 168 12.53 1.44 -21.13
C ARG A 168 11.17 1.87 -20.58
N LEU A 169 10.12 1.90 -21.40
CA LEU A 169 8.73 2.08 -20.94
C LEU A 169 8.31 0.92 -20.02
N PRO A 170 7.44 1.14 -19.01
CA PRO A 170 6.84 0.04 -18.25
C PRO A 170 5.98 -0.84 -19.18
N SER A 171 5.75 -2.09 -18.81
CA SER A 171 4.76 -2.91 -19.52
C SER A 171 3.35 -2.47 -19.10
N LEU A 172 2.41 -2.45 -20.04
CA LEU A 172 0.98 -2.25 -19.75
C LEU A 172 0.30 -3.60 -19.59
N VAL A 173 -0.57 -3.70 -18.58
CA VAL A 173 -1.30 -4.92 -18.25
C VAL A 173 -2.72 -4.54 -17.85
N ASP A 174 -3.71 -5.24 -18.36
CA ASP A 174 -5.07 -5.15 -17.81
C ASP A 174 -5.20 -6.11 -16.62
N ALA A 175 -5.78 -5.63 -15.53
CA ALA A 175 -5.98 -6.44 -14.32
C ALA A 175 -6.87 -7.66 -14.57
N SER A 176 -7.71 -7.65 -15.61
CA SER A 176 -8.60 -8.74 -16.02
C SER A 176 -7.93 -9.82 -16.88
N TRP A 177 -6.69 -9.61 -17.34
CA TRP A 177 -6.00 -10.61 -18.16
C TRP A 177 -5.70 -11.91 -17.38
N GLY A 178 -5.67 -13.03 -18.11
CA GLY A 178 -5.14 -14.29 -17.58
C GLY A 178 -3.65 -14.19 -17.24
N LEU A 179 -3.20 -15.01 -16.28
CA LEU A 179 -1.83 -15.00 -15.75
C LEU A 179 -0.77 -15.10 -16.86
N GLU A 180 -0.98 -15.99 -17.83
CA GLU A 180 -0.08 -16.27 -18.94
C GLU A 180 0.13 -15.02 -19.80
N ARG A 181 -0.95 -14.30 -20.09
CA ARG A 181 -0.91 -13.06 -20.87
C ARG A 181 -0.19 -11.95 -20.09
N MET A 182 -0.46 -11.83 -18.79
CA MET A 182 0.27 -10.89 -17.93
C MET A 182 1.77 -11.20 -17.89
N ILE A 183 2.14 -12.49 -17.77
CA ILE A 183 3.54 -12.94 -17.81
C ILE A 183 4.17 -12.64 -19.17
N ALA A 184 3.48 -12.89 -20.28
CA ALA A 184 3.99 -12.60 -21.62
C ALA A 184 4.28 -11.10 -21.80
N ALA A 185 3.39 -10.23 -21.33
CA ALA A 185 3.58 -8.77 -21.34
C ALA A 185 4.76 -8.32 -20.44
N LEU A 186 4.92 -8.94 -19.28
CA LEU A 186 6.03 -8.71 -18.35
C LEU A 186 7.38 -9.15 -18.93
N ALA A 187 7.41 -10.35 -19.51
CA ALA A 187 8.58 -10.95 -20.14
C ALA A 187 8.89 -10.34 -21.51
N ARG A 188 7.93 -9.62 -22.12
CA ARG A 188 7.98 -9.06 -23.47
C ARG A 188 8.15 -10.12 -24.54
N VAL A 189 7.41 -11.21 -24.38
CA VAL A 189 7.34 -12.28 -25.36
C VAL A 189 6.16 -11.97 -26.29
N PRO A 190 6.39 -11.83 -27.61
CA PRO A 190 5.34 -11.43 -28.56
C PRO A 190 4.30 -12.53 -28.86
N GLU A 191 4.60 -13.80 -28.58
CA GLU A 191 3.66 -14.93 -28.73
C GLU A 191 3.55 -15.71 -27.40
N PRO A 192 2.41 -15.66 -26.70
CA PRO A 192 2.17 -16.46 -25.48
C PRO A 192 2.11 -17.98 -25.71
N GLY A 193 2.19 -18.45 -26.96
CA GLY A 193 1.91 -19.85 -27.32
C GLY A 193 0.40 -20.17 -27.31
N PRO A 194 0.00 -21.37 -27.75
CA PRO A 194 -1.40 -21.65 -28.09
C PRO A 194 -2.16 -22.21 -26.88
N PHE A 195 -2.90 -21.42 -26.09
CA PHE A 195 -3.66 -21.95 -24.94
C PHE A 195 -4.93 -21.14 -24.63
N PRO A 196 -5.94 -21.79 -24.02
CA PRO A 196 -7.27 -22.05 -24.56
C PRO A 196 -8.24 -20.86 -24.45
N ASP A 197 -9.29 -20.91 -25.28
CA ASP A 197 -10.45 -20.01 -25.27
C ASP A 197 -11.20 -19.97 -23.93
#